data_AF-A0A0H3FFI4-F1
#
_entry.id   AF-A0A0H3FFI4-F1
#
_cell.length_a   1.000
_cell.length_b   1.000
_cell.length_c   1.000
_cell.angle_alpha   90.00
_cell.angle_beta   90.00
_cell.angle_gamma   90.00
#
_symmetry.space_group_name_H-M   'P 1'
#
loop_
_entity.id
_entity.type
_entity.pdbx_description
1 polymer ?
#
loop_
_entity_poly.entity_id
_entity_poly.type
_entity_poly.pdbx_seq_one_letter_code
_entity_poly.pdbx_strand_id
1 'polypeptide(L)'
;MKKKMTLFIFILMFIYMTVAFFILGISTRIITAIIYTGEFYLSVSGTIKVVKMSVVAGIFISVGTFIFNRIDIYNARKKPPTEPDK
;
A
#
# COMPACT_ATOMS: atom_id res chain seq x y z
N MET A 1 7.40 20.14 8.41
CA MET A 1 5.92 20.14 8.54
C MET A 1 5.39 18.72 8.31
N LYS A 2 4.74 18.09 9.30
CA LYS A 2 4.07 16.80 9.08
C LYS A 2 2.86 17.02 8.17
N LYS A 3 2.89 16.46 6.96
CA LYS A 3 1.83 16.64 5.96
C LYS A 3 0.60 15.88 6.45
N LYS A 4 -0.45 16.61 6.87
CA LYS A 4 -1.71 15.99 7.29
C LYS A 4 -2.25 15.15 6.13
N MET A 5 -2.57 13.91 6.41
CA MET A 5 -3.17 13.04 5.40
C MET A 5 -4.58 13.52 5.06
N THR A 6 -4.73 14.07 3.85
CA THR A 6 -6.00 14.47 3.27
C THR A 6 -6.64 13.29 2.53
N LEU A 7 -7.94 13.39 2.24
CA LEU A 7 -8.68 12.37 1.49
C LEU A 7 -8.03 12.10 0.12
N PHE A 8 -7.51 13.13 -0.53
CA PHE A 8 -6.76 13.00 -1.79
C PHE A 8 -5.49 12.13 -1.64
N ILE A 9 -4.67 12.38 -0.62
CA ILE A 9 -3.45 11.59 -0.37
C ILE A 9 -3.79 10.14 -0.06
N PHE A 10 -4.88 9.90 0.67
CA PHE A 10 -5.37 8.56 0.97
C PHE A 10 -5.78 7.80 -0.31
N ILE A 11 -6.57 8.42 -1.19
CA ILE A 11 -6.98 7.80 -2.47
C ILE A 11 -5.76 7.54 -3.35
N LEU A 12 -4.86 8.51 -3.47
CA LEU A 12 -3.65 8.36 -4.28
C LEU A 12 -2.78 7.19 -3.79
N MET A 13 -2.63 7.06 -2.47
CA MET A 13 -1.87 5.96 -1.88
C MET A 13 -2.58 4.61 -2.03
N PHE A 14 -3.90 4.59 -1.92
CA PHE A 14 -4.70 3.40 -2.20
C PHE A 14 -4.51 2.89 -3.62
N ILE A 15 -4.61 3.79 -4.61
CA ILE A 15 -4.40 3.45 -6.03
C ILE A 15 -2.96 2.98 -6.23
N TYR A 16 -1.98 3.72 -5.71
CA TYR A 16 -0.57 3.40 -5.85
C TYR A 16 -0.25 2.00 -5.30
N MET A 17 -0.66 1.70 -4.07
CA MET A 17 -0.40 0.41 -3.45
C MET A 17 -1.16 -0.72 -4.17
N THR A 18 -2.42 -0.48 -4.57
CA THR A 18 -3.18 -1.47 -5.34
C THR A 18 -2.48 -1.82 -6.64
N VAL A 19 -2.00 -0.83 -7.39
CA VAL A 19 -1.27 -1.05 -8.65
C VAL A 19 0.07 -1.75 -8.41
N ALA A 20 0.83 -1.33 -7.40
CA ALA A 20 2.10 -1.95 -7.05
C ALA A 20 1.94 -3.46 -6.71
N PHE A 21 0.97 -3.80 -5.86
CA PHE A 21 0.68 -5.20 -5.52
C PHE A 21 0.08 -5.99 -6.67
N PHE A 22 -0.61 -5.33 -7.60
CA PHE A 22 -1.11 -5.97 -8.81
C PHE A 22 0.05 -6.37 -9.74
N ILE A 23 0.95 -5.44 -10.03
CA ILE A 23 2.16 -5.71 -10.83
C ILE A 23 2.97 -6.82 -10.18
N LEU A 24 3.23 -6.73 -8.87
CA LEU A 24 3.96 -7.76 -8.13
C LEU A 24 3.25 -9.13 -8.20
N GLY A 25 1.93 -9.17 -8.05
CA GLY A 25 1.15 -10.39 -8.12
C GLY A 25 1.13 -11.05 -9.52
N ILE A 26 1.14 -10.25 -10.58
CA ILE A 26 1.26 -10.75 -11.96
C ILE A 26 2.68 -11.22 -12.24
N SER A 27 3.70 -10.43 -11.88
CA SER A 27 5.11 -10.78 -12.07
C SER A 27 5.45 -12.09 -11.35
N THR A 28 5.05 -12.24 -10.09
CA THR A 28 5.28 -13.47 -9.33
C THR A 28 4.64 -14.67 -10.02
N ARG A 29 3.41 -14.56 -10.51
CA ARG A 29 2.76 -15.65 -11.27
C ARG A 29 3.46 -15.99 -12.57
N ILE A 30 3.86 -15.00 -13.36
CA ILE A 30 4.59 -15.21 -14.61
C ILE A 30 5.90 -15.95 -14.31
N ILE A 31 6.67 -15.47 -13.34
CA ILE A 31 7.94 -16.08 -12.94
C ILE A 31 7.73 -17.52 -12.47
N THR A 32 6.71 -17.76 -11.66
CA THR A 32 6.39 -19.10 -11.16
C THR A 32 5.98 -20.04 -12.30
N ALA A 33 5.15 -19.58 -13.23
CA ALA A 33 4.76 -20.39 -14.39
C ALA A 33 5.95 -20.76 -15.28
N ILE A 34 6.85 -19.81 -15.55
CA ILE A 34 8.06 -20.07 -16.34
C ILE A 34 8.97 -21.09 -15.64
N ILE A 35 9.19 -20.94 -14.32
CA ILE A 35 10.08 -21.84 -13.57
C ILE A 35 9.53 -23.26 -13.46
N TYR A 36 8.24 -23.41 -13.16
CA TYR A 36 7.66 -24.72 -12.82
C TYR A 36 7.04 -25.46 -14.01
N THR A 37 6.44 -24.74 -14.96
CA THR A 37 5.79 -25.35 -16.12
C THR A 37 6.55 -25.12 -17.43
N GLY A 38 7.52 -24.22 -17.48
CA GLY A 38 8.22 -23.83 -18.72
C GLY A 38 7.34 -23.06 -19.72
N GLU A 39 6.04 -22.98 -19.45
CA GLU A 39 5.05 -22.32 -20.30
C GLU A 39 4.58 -20.99 -19.70
N PHE A 40 4.31 -20.03 -20.59
CA PHE A 40 3.67 -18.78 -20.20
C PHE A 40 2.16 -19.00 -20.10
N TYR A 41 1.69 -19.37 -18.91
CA TYR A 41 0.26 -19.57 -18.64
C TYR A 41 -0.26 -18.62 -17.56
N LEU A 42 -1.13 -17.68 -17.96
CA LEU A 42 -1.87 -16.79 -17.07
C LEU A 42 -3.36 -17.13 -17.13
N SER A 43 -3.84 -17.92 -16.17
CA SER A 43 -5.27 -18.22 -16.08
C SER A 43 -6.08 -16.97 -15.70
N VAL A 44 -7.22 -16.77 -16.39
CA VAL A 44 -8.15 -15.67 -16.10
C VAL A 44 -8.63 -15.70 -14.65
N SER A 45 -9.01 -16.88 -14.15
CA SER A 45 -9.42 -17.08 -12.76
C SER A 45 -8.34 -16.65 -11.77
N GLY A 46 -7.08 -16.92 -12.13
CA GLY A 46 -5.94 -16.57 -11.34
C GLY A 46 -5.60 -15.08 -11.37
N THR A 47 -5.71 -14.43 -12.52
CA THR A 47 -5.59 -12.98 -12.66
C THR A 47 -6.66 -12.26 -11.83
N ILE A 48 -7.91 -12.73 -11.85
CA ILE A 48 -9.00 -12.19 -11.01
C ILE A 48 -8.64 -12.30 -9.52
N LYS A 49 -8.03 -13.42 -9.11
CA LYS A 49 -7.57 -13.59 -7.71
C LYS A 49 -6.50 -12.57 -7.34
N VAL A 50 -5.56 -12.29 -8.25
CA VAL A 50 -4.54 -11.25 -8.03
C VAL A 50 -5.20 -9.89 -7.85
N VAL A 51 -6.08 -9.47 -8.78
CA VAL A 51 -6.80 -8.19 -8.69
C VAL A 51 -7.47 -8.03 -7.32
N LYS A 52 -8.23 -9.05 -6.88
CA LYS A 52 -8.91 -9.02 -5.58
C LYS A 52 -7.93 -8.85 -4.42
N MET A 53 -6.84 -9.61 -4.41
CA MET A 53 -5.82 -9.52 -3.35
C MET A 53 -5.09 -8.18 -3.35
N SER A 54 -4.79 -7.61 -4.52
CA SER A 54 -4.12 -6.31 -4.64
C SER A 54 -5.00 -5.18 -4.13
N VAL A 55 -6.32 -5.22 -4.38
CA VAL A 55 -7.28 -4.26 -3.82
C VAL A 55 -7.33 -4.39 -2.29
N VAL A 56 -7.42 -5.60 -1.77
CA VAL A 56 -7.42 -5.85 -0.32
C VAL A 56 -6.14 -5.30 0.32
N ALA A 57 -4.97 -5.59 -0.26
CA ALA A 57 -3.69 -5.06 0.21
C ALA A 57 -3.67 -3.52 0.18
N GLY A 58 -4.15 -2.92 -0.90
CA GLY A 58 -4.29 -1.47 -1.01
C GLY A 58 -5.15 -0.88 0.11
N ILE A 59 -6.30 -1.49 0.42
CA ILE A 59 -7.18 -1.03 1.51
C ILE A 59 -6.43 -1.07 2.85
N PHE A 60 -5.84 -2.23 3.20
CA PHE A 60 -5.17 -2.41 4.48
C PHE A 60 -4.01 -1.43 4.68
N ILE A 61 -3.21 -1.21 3.64
CA ILE A 61 -2.05 -0.31 3.74
C ILE A 61 -2.52 1.14 3.83
N SER A 62 -3.52 1.53 3.04
CA SER A 62 -4.06 2.89 3.10
C SER A 62 -4.67 3.21 4.45
N VAL A 63 -5.46 2.30 5.01
CA VAL A 63 -6.04 2.44 6.34
C VAL A 63 -4.96 2.42 7.42
N GLY A 64 -3.98 1.53 7.33
CA GLY A 64 -2.86 1.47 8.27
C GLY A 64 -2.12 2.79 8.34
N THR A 65 -1.71 3.34 7.19
CA THR A 65 -1.04 4.65 7.13
C THR A 65 -1.95 5.79 7.60
N PHE A 66 -3.27 5.71 7.37
CA PHE A 66 -4.21 6.66 7.96
C PHE A 66 -4.11 6.70 9.49
N ILE A 67 -4.18 5.52 10.10
CA ILE A 67 -4.12 5.36 11.55
C ILE A 67 -2.76 5.83 12.07
N PHE A 68 -1.66 5.41 11.45
CA PHE A 68 -0.32 5.84 11.85
C PHE A 68 -0.12 7.35 11.74
N ASN A 69 -0.62 7.99 10.68
CA ASN A 69 -0.59 9.45 10.57
C ASN A 69 -1.38 10.13 11.70
N ARG A 70 -2.52 9.57 12.12
CA ARG A 70 -3.29 10.12 13.26
C ARG A 70 -2.57 9.96 14.60
N ILE A 71 -1.95 8.79 14.82
CA ILE A 71 -1.11 8.53 16.00
C ILE A 71 0.06 9.52 16.03
N ASP A 72 0.70 9.75 14.89
CA ASP A 72 1.86 10.63 14.80
C ASP A 72 1.51 12.11 15.04
N ILE A 73 0.33 12.55 14.60
CA ILE A 73 -0.24 13.86 14.92
C ILE A 73 -0.56 13.96 16.42
N TYR A 74 -1.15 12.92 17.01
CA TYR A 74 -1.48 12.90 18.43
C TYR A 74 -0.23 12.96 19.31
N ASN A 75 0.79 12.17 18.99
CA ASN A 75 2.07 12.18 19.69
C ASN A 75 2.83 13.49 19.51
N ALA A 76 2.75 14.12 18.33
CA ALA A 76 3.34 15.44 18.09
C ALA A 76 2.70 16.53 18.98
N ARG A 77 1.43 16.40 19.36
CA ARG A 77 0.76 17.34 20.29
C ARG A 77 1.12 17.13 21.75
N LYS A 78 1.65 15.97 22.12
CA LYS A 78 2.09 15.66 23.49
C LYS A 78 3.49 16.16 23.82
N LYS A 79 4.33 16.42 22.81
CA LYS A 79 5.64 17.02 23.06
C LYS A 79 5.44 18.49 23.43
N PRO A 80 5.94 18.96 24.60
CA PRO A 80 5.98 20.38 24.88
C PRO A 80 6.77 21.09 23.77
N PRO A 81 6.48 22.37 23.46
CA PRO A 81 7.35 23.12 22.57
C PRO A 81 8.76 23.04 23.15
N THR A 82 9.72 22.56 22.35
CA THR A 82 11.13 22.69 22.70
C THR A 82 11.35 24.19 22.83
N GLU A 83 11.62 24.68 24.04
CA GLU A 83 12.10 26.04 24.22
C GLU A 83 13.31 26.21 23.29
N PRO A 84 13.40 27.31 22.52
CA PRO A 84 14.63 27.59 21.80
C PRO A 84 15.70 27.75 22.89
N ASP A 85 16.71 26.87 22.87
CA ASP A 85 17.90 27.03 23.69
C ASP A 85 18.39 28.48 23.53
N LYS A 86 18.55 29.14 24.68
CA LYS A 86 19.12 30.49 24.77
C LYS A 86 20.54 30.53 24.21
#